data_AF-A0A2I0FQE2-F1
#
_entry.id   AF-A0A2I0FQE2-F1
#
_cell.length_a   1.000
_cell.length_b   1.000
_cell.length_c   1.000
_cell.angle_alpha   90.00
_cell.angle_beta   90.00
_cell.angle_gamma   90.00
#
_symmetry.space_group_name_H-M   'P 1'
#
loop_
_entity.id
_entity.type
_entity.pdbx_description
1 polymer ?
#
loop_
_entity_poly.entity_id
_entity_poly.type
_entity_poly.pdbx_seq_one_letter_code
_entity_poly.pdbx_strand_id
1 'polypeptide(L)'
;MERELSSVDAGWWVVSSEQKLWLPQGELPHGSAENLGLVGQAGRIIGEWQGDPVWLVRADRGEQMGSVRQIIDSEPGLFQLAGRGVQLAEFYRSHRWCGYCGHEMHHSKTEWACLCGQCRQRYYPQIAPCIIVAIRRDDRILLAQHQRHRNGVHTVLAGFVEVGETLEQTVAREVMEESGIKVKNVRYVASQPWPFPHSLMMAFMADYDSGDIHVDPKELLSADWYHYDDLPLLPPVGTIARRLIEDTVALCRTVSE
;
A
#
# COMPACT_ATOMS: atom_id res chain seq x y z
N MET A 1 -12.68 3.97 20.85
CA MET A 1 -12.01 5.07 21.57
C MET A 1 -10.69 4.56 22.09
N GLU A 2 -9.66 5.40 22.21
CA GLU A 2 -8.41 5.00 22.86
C GLU A 2 -8.66 4.83 24.36
N ARG A 3 -8.17 3.74 24.95
CA ARG A 3 -8.28 3.45 26.38
C ARG A 3 -7.04 2.73 26.89
N GLU A 4 -6.87 2.78 28.20
CA GLU A 4 -5.85 1.98 28.87
C GLU A 4 -6.17 0.48 28.74
N LEU A 5 -5.14 -0.30 28.44
CA LEU A 5 -5.22 -1.75 28.29
C LEU A 5 -5.14 -2.44 29.66
N SER A 6 -5.98 -3.45 29.84
CA SER A 6 -6.08 -4.30 31.04
C SER A 6 -5.55 -5.71 30.77
N SER A 7 -5.35 -6.52 31.81
CA SER A 7 -4.86 -7.90 31.65
C SER A 7 -5.80 -8.82 30.88
N VAL A 8 -7.11 -8.51 30.86
CA VAL A 8 -8.12 -9.30 30.14
C VAL A 8 -8.23 -8.94 28.65
N ASP A 9 -7.59 -7.86 28.22
CA ASP A 9 -7.59 -7.49 26.80
C ASP A 9 -6.73 -8.46 26.00
N ALA A 10 -7.28 -8.97 24.90
CA ALA A 10 -6.62 -9.93 24.02
C ALA A 10 -6.98 -9.65 22.56
N GLY A 11 -6.21 -10.23 21.64
CA GLY A 11 -6.44 -10.15 20.20
C GLY A 11 -5.13 -10.01 19.43
N TRP A 12 -5.18 -9.36 18.28
CA TRP A 12 -4.01 -9.03 17.46
C TRP A 12 -3.45 -7.66 17.83
N TRP A 13 -2.13 -7.50 17.83
CA TRP A 13 -1.47 -6.29 18.33
C TRP A 13 -0.59 -5.63 17.27
N VAL A 14 -1.08 -4.51 16.74
CA VAL A 14 -0.26 -3.57 15.97
C VAL A 14 0.42 -2.61 16.93
N VAL A 15 1.64 -2.95 17.37
CA VAL A 15 2.47 -2.03 18.16
C VAL A 15 3.40 -1.27 17.21
N SER A 16 3.15 0.01 16.99
CA SER A 16 3.78 0.77 15.91
C SER A 16 4.43 2.08 16.35
N SER A 17 5.58 2.37 15.77
CA SER A 17 6.34 3.62 15.91
C SER A 17 7.20 3.83 14.65
N GLU A 18 7.31 5.08 14.17
CA GLU A 18 8.19 5.49 13.07
C GLU A 18 8.13 4.59 11.82
N GLN A 19 6.93 4.39 11.27
CA GLN A 19 6.63 3.53 10.11
C GLN A 19 6.98 2.04 10.31
N LYS A 20 7.30 1.62 11.53
CA LYS A 20 7.61 0.23 11.88
C LYS A 20 6.52 -0.37 12.75
N LEU A 21 6.53 -1.69 12.78
CA LEU A 21 5.64 -2.55 13.54
C LEU A 21 6.50 -3.53 14.35
N TRP A 22 6.14 -3.78 15.61
CA TRP A 22 6.77 -4.82 16.42
C TRP A 22 6.36 -6.20 15.91
N LEU A 23 7.37 -6.99 15.51
CA LEU A 23 7.20 -8.32 14.94
C LEU A 23 8.10 -9.31 15.70
N PRO A 24 7.73 -9.69 16.94
CA PRO A 24 8.49 -10.67 17.69
C PRO A 24 8.54 -11.98 16.91
N GLN A 25 9.74 -12.51 16.70
CA GLN A 25 9.97 -13.73 15.91
C GLN A 25 9.51 -13.62 14.44
N GLY A 26 9.28 -12.39 13.93
CA GLY A 26 8.86 -12.14 12.55
C GLY A 26 7.35 -12.20 12.32
N GLU A 27 6.54 -12.36 13.38
CA GLU A 27 5.08 -12.50 13.27
C GLU A 27 4.34 -11.34 13.94
N LEU A 28 3.11 -11.08 13.50
CA LEU A 28 2.24 -10.12 14.17
C LEU A 28 1.80 -10.70 15.53
N PRO A 29 2.02 -10.01 16.67
CA PRO A 29 1.69 -10.57 17.97
C PRO A 29 0.19 -10.83 18.12
N HIS A 30 -0.14 -11.98 18.70
CA HIS A 30 -1.50 -12.39 19.07
C HIS A 30 -1.50 -12.95 20.49
N GLY A 31 -2.55 -12.67 21.26
CA GLY A 31 -2.69 -13.12 22.65
C GLY A 31 -3.14 -12.02 23.60
N SER A 32 -2.92 -12.21 24.91
CA SER A 32 -3.31 -11.24 25.95
C SER A 32 -2.31 -10.10 26.10
N ALA A 33 -2.80 -8.92 26.50
CA ALA A 33 -1.99 -7.76 26.83
C ALA A 33 -1.02 -8.04 27.98
N GLU A 34 -1.39 -8.90 28.94
CA GLU A 34 -0.52 -9.31 30.04
C GLU A 34 0.71 -10.06 29.53
N ASN A 35 0.51 -11.09 28.70
CA ASN A 35 1.61 -11.92 28.18
C ASN A 35 2.56 -11.12 27.27
N LEU A 36 2.06 -10.07 26.64
CA LEU A 36 2.83 -9.22 25.73
C LEU A 36 3.40 -7.96 26.41
N GLY A 37 3.12 -7.74 27.70
CA GLY A 37 3.58 -6.56 28.44
C GLY A 37 3.01 -5.25 27.88
N LEU A 38 1.72 -5.25 27.56
CA LEU A 38 0.97 -4.10 27.01
C LEU A 38 -0.02 -3.50 28.00
N VAL A 39 -0.22 -4.12 29.18
CA VAL A 39 -1.09 -3.59 30.25
C VAL A 39 -0.62 -2.19 30.66
N GLY A 40 -1.57 -1.28 30.86
CA GLY A 40 -1.31 0.12 31.19
C GLY A 40 -0.96 1.01 29.98
N GLN A 41 -0.75 0.44 28.79
CA GLN A 41 -0.57 1.24 27.58
C GLN A 41 -1.90 1.73 27.02
N ALA A 42 -1.86 2.84 26.29
CA ALA A 42 -3.01 3.35 25.54
C ALA A 42 -3.18 2.53 24.24
N GLY A 43 -4.32 1.85 24.12
CA GLY A 43 -4.69 1.04 22.96
C GLY A 43 -6.01 1.48 22.32
N ARG A 44 -6.14 1.25 21.02
CA ARG A 44 -7.39 1.48 20.27
C ARG A 44 -7.66 0.33 19.31
N ILE A 45 -8.88 -0.19 19.30
CA ILE A 45 -9.32 -1.14 18.29
C ILE A 45 -9.40 -0.44 16.92
N ILE A 46 -8.73 -1.03 15.91
CA ILE A 46 -8.69 -0.53 14.53
C ILE A 46 -9.39 -1.46 13.54
N GLY A 47 -9.85 -2.62 14.00
CA GLY A 47 -10.62 -3.60 13.22
C GLY A 47 -10.81 -4.89 14.01
N GLU A 48 -11.27 -5.92 13.30
CA GLU A 48 -11.47 -7.26 13.82
C GLU A 48 -11.00 -8.26 12.75
N TRP A 49 -10.36 -9.34 13.18
CA TRP A 49 -9.91 -10.43 12.31
C TRP A 49 -10.28 -11.77 12.94
N GLN A 50 -11.08 -12.56 12.22
CA GLN A 50 -11.54 -13.88 12.66
C GLN A 50 -12.21 -13.89 14.07
N GLY A 51 -12.92 -12.82 14.41
CA GLY A 51 -13.60 -12.66 15.70
C GLY A 51 -12.75 -12.00 16.79
N ASP A 52 -11.44 -11.85 16.57
CA ASP A 52 -10.55 -11.19 17.52
C ASP A 52 -10.34 -9.71 17.18
N PRO A 53 -10.33 -8.81 18.18
CA PRO A 53 -10.06 -7.40 17.94
C PRO A 53 -8.61 -7.22 17.49
N VAL A 54 -8.40 -6.29 16.56
CA VAL A 54 -7.07 -5.82 16.17
C VAL A 54 -6.82 -4.48 16.83
N TRP A 55 -5.83 -4.45 17.71
CA TRP A 55 -5.44 -3.30 18.51
C TRP A 55 -4.31 -2.52 17.85
N LEU A 56 -4.35 -1.20 17.94
CA LEU A 56 -3.23 -0.31 17.72
C LEU A 56 -2.71 0.20 19.05
N VAL A 57 -1.41 0.05 19.27
CA VAL A 57 -0.64 0.67 20.35
C VAL A 57 0.48 1.49 19.72
N ARG A 58 0.57 2.79 20.07
CA ARG A 58 1.62 3.67 19.55
C ARG A 58 2.81 3.67 20.51
N ALA A 59 3.72 2.73 20.35
CA ALA A 59 4.88 2.56 21.21
C ALA A 59 6.07 1.99 20.43
N ASP A 60 7.28 2.34 20.87
CA ASP A 60 8.51 1.72 20.41
C ASP A 60 8.92 0.60 21.38
N ARG A 61 9.28 -0.56 20.83
CA ARG A 61 9.75 -1.73 21.58
C ARG A 61 11.27 -1.88 21.53
N GLY A 62 11.97 -1.02 20.79
CA GLY A 62 13.43 -1.01 20.61
C GLY A 62 13.91 -2.15 19.71
N GLU A 63 13.67 -3.39 20.12
CA GLU A 63 14.04 -4.59 19.37
C GLU A 63 12.88 -5.11 18.51
N GLN A 64 13.22 -5.81 17.42
CA GLN A 64 12.26 -6.51 16.55
C GLN A 64 11.19 -5.59 15.93
N MET A 65 11.51 -4.31 15.74
CA MET A 65 10.70 -3.37 14.96
C MET A 65 11.02 -3.53 13.47
N GLY A 66 10.03 -3.95 12.68
CA GLY A 66 10.17 -4.27 11.27
C GLY A 66 9.23 -3.47 10.37
N SER A 67 9.44 -3.59 9.05
CA SER A 67 8.48 -3.09 8.07
C SER A 67 7.27 -4.01 8.01
N VAL A 68 6.06 -3.46 7.84
CA VAL A 68 4.87 -4.28 7.59
C VAL A 68 4.97 -5.13 6.31
N ARG A 69 5.94 -4.85 5.41
CA ARG A 69 6.29 -5.73 4.27
C ARG A 69 6.69 -7.14 4.69
N GLN A 70 7.23 -7.31 5.89
CA GLN A 70 7.71 -8.62 6.36
C GLN A 70 6.58 -9.63 6.55
N ILE A 71 5.34 -9.15 6.70
CA ILE A 71 4.14 -10.00 6.82
C ILE A 71 3.24 -9.88 5.59
N ILE A 72 3.78 -9.50 4.42
CA ILE A 72 2.98 -9.41 3.18
C ILE A 72 2.38 -10.75 2.74
N ASP A 73 3.07 -11.84 3.07
CA ASP A 73 2.64 -13.21 2.78
C ASP A 73 1.67 -13.78 3.83
N SER A 74 1.32 -12.99 4.86
CA SER A 74 0.25 -13.34 5.80
C SER A 74 -1.12 -13.18 5.13
N GLU A 75 -2.18 -13.61 5.84
CA GLU A 75 -3.56 -13.46 5.37
C GLU A 75 -3.85 -12.01 4.92
N PRO A 76 -4.37 -11.78 3.70
CA PRO A 76 -4.52 -10.45 3.13
C PRO A 76 -5.29 -9.48 4.03
N GLY A 77 -6.34 -9.96 4.72
CA GLY A 77 -7.11 -9.12 5.63
C GLY A 77 -6.32 -8.65 6.85
N LEU A 78 -5.49 -9.54 7.43
CA LEU A 78 -4.65 -9.21 8.58
C LEU A 78 -3.51 -8.25 8.18
N PHE A 79 -2.88 -8.48 7.03
CA PHE A 79 -1.89 -7.56 6.46
C PHE A 79 -2.46 -6.14 6.28
N GLN A 80 -3.68 -6.01 5.75
CA GLN A 80 -4.34 -4.72 5.56
C GLN A 80 -4.68 -4.03 6.89
N LEU A 81 -5.07 -4.79 7.92
CA LEU A 81 -5.30 -4.25 9.27
C LEU A 81 -4.00 -3.81 9.94
N ALA A 82 -2.92 -4.58 9.81
CA ALA A 82 -1.59 -4.18 10.28
C ALA A 82 -1.11 -2.89 9.59
N GLY A 83 -1.24 -2.83 8.26
CA GLY A 83 -0.91 -1.65 7.46
C GLY A 83 -1.73 -0.42 7.84
N ARG A 84 -3.03 -0.59 8.13
CA ARG A 84 -3.89 0.48 8.66
C ARG A 84 -3.36 1.01 9.98
N GLY A 85 -2.95 0.13 10.89
CA GLY A 85 -2.43 0.53 12.20
C GLY A 85 -1.12 1.32 12.09
N VAL A 86 -0.19 0.90 11.24
CA VAL A 86 1.04 1.66 10.96
C VAL A 86 0.74 3.04 10.37
N GLN A 87 -0.17 3.11 9.38
CA GLN A 87 -0.60 4.39 8.79
C GLN A 87 -1.26 5.32 9.80
N LEU A 88 -2.10 4.80 10.69
CA LEU A 88 -2.73 5.58 11.75
C LEU A 88 -1.71 6.08 12.77
N ALA A 89 -0.74 5.25 13.17
CA ALA A 89 0.34 5.69 14.06
C ALA A 89 1.11 6.88 13.47
N GLU A 90 1.46 6.80 12.19
CA GLU A 90 2.14 7.88 11.48
C GLU A 90 1.27 9.11 11.27
N PHE A 91 -0.02 8.93 10.98
CA PHE A 91 -0.95 10.04 10.88
C PHE A 91 -1.00 10.85 12.20
N TYR A 92 -1.15 10.17 13.34
CA TYR A 92 -1.16 10.85 14.64
C TYR A 92 0.18 11.51 14.96
N ARG A 93 1.31 10.85 14.65
CA ARG A 93 2.66 11.43 14.84
C ARG A 93 2.88 12.68 13.99
N SER A 94 2.47 12.65 12.73
CA SER A 94 2.63 13.75 11.76
C SER A 94 1.70 14.95 12.03
N HIS A 95 0.64 14.75 12.81
CA HIS A 95 -0.36 15.77 13.15
C HIS A 95 -0.39 16.09 14.64
N ARG A 96 0.74 16.00 15.33
CA ARG A 96 0.85 16.48 16.73
C ARG A 96 0.62 17.99 16.83
N TRP A 97 1.08 18.75 15.84
CA TRP A 97 0.94 20.20 15.75
C TRP A 97 0.12 20.59 14.52
N CYS A 98 -0.71 21.62 14.66
CA CYS A 98 -1.56 22.09 13.57
C CYS A 98 -0.74 22.79 12.49
N GLY A 99 -0.80 22.30 11.24
CA GLY A 99 -0.11 22.92 10.11
C GLY A 99 -0.58 24.34 9.76
N TYR A 100 -1.77 24.76 10.21
CA TYR A 100 -2.28 26.13 9.99
C TYR A 100 -1.82 27.15 11.04
N CYS A 101 -1.68 26.75 12.31
CA CYS A 101 -1.49 27.71 13.42
C CYS A 101 -0.45 27.29 14.48
N GLY A 102 0.21 26.14 14.31
CA GLY A 102 1.26 25.65 15.20
C GLY A 102 0.81 25.12 16.56
N HIS A 103 -0.47 25.21 16.93
CA HIS A 103 -0.97 24.73 18.22
C HIS A 103 -1.09 23.20 18.26
N GLU A 104 -0.94 22.61 19.46
CA GLU A 104 -1.07 21.16 19.66
C GLU A 104 -2.49 20.68 19.28
N MET A 105 -2.56 19.53 18.62
CA MET A 105 -3.80 18.91 18.17
C MET A 105 -4.23 17.80 19.14
N HIS A 106 -5.51 17.44 19.10
CA HIS A 106 -6.04 16.30 19.84
C HIS A 106 -6.79 15.35 18.91
N HIS A 107 -6.87 14.07 19.27
CA HIS A 107 -7.52 13.05 18.45
C HIS A 107 -9.05 13.12 18.60
N SER A 108 -9.76 12.96 17.48
CA SER A 108 -11.21 12.83 17.49
C SER A 108 -11.67 11.53 18.18
N LYS A 109 -12.78 11.62 18.92
CA LYS A 109 -13.41 10.48 19.59
C LYS A 109 -14.37 9.70 18.70
N THR A 110 -14.85 10.30 17.60
CA THR A 110 -15.88 9.75 16.72
C THR A 110 -15.35 9.28 15.36
N GLU A 111 -14.18 9.76 14.96
CA GLU A 111 -13.56 9.49 13.66
C GLU A 111 -12.03 9.34 13.82
N TRP A 112 -11.34 8.92 12.76
CA TRP A 112 -9.88 8.93 12.69
C TRP A 112 -9.44 10.29 12.15
N ALA A 113 -9.32 11.26 13.06
CA ALA A 113 -8.95 12.63 12.71
C ALA A 113 -8.17 13.30 13.84
N CYS A 114 -7.36 14.29 13.49
CA CYS A 114 -6.74 15.23 14.42
C CYS A 114 -7.48 16.56 14.33
N LEU A 115 -7.81 17.15 15.48
CA LEU A 115 -8.60 18.37 15.61
C LEU A 115 -7.78 19.46 16.30
N CYS A 116 -7.83 20.69 15.78
CA CYS A 116 -7.21 21.84 16.41
C CYS A 116 -8.26 22.63 17.21
N GLY A 117 -8.05 22.74 18.53
CA GLY A 117 -8.93 23.51 19.42
C GLY A 117 -8.85 25.03 19.20
N GLN A 118 -7.77 25.52 18.59
CA GLN A 118 -7.51 26.96 18.42
C GLN A 118 -8.15 27.54 17.15
N CYS A 119 -7.92 26.92 15.98
CA CYS A 119 -8.37 27.45 14.69
C CYS A 119 -9.51 26.64 14.04
N ARG A 120 -10.00 25.58 14.70
CA ARG A 120 -11.06 24.67 14.23
C ARG A 120 -10.73 23.85 12.98
N GLN A 121 -9.49 23.93 12.49
CA GLN A 121 -9.02 23.07 11.40
C GLN A 121 -8.90 21.61 11.87
N ARG A 122 -9.06 20.70 10.92
CA ARG A 122 -8.95 19.25 11.14
C ARG A 122 -8.20 18.58 10.00
N TYR A 123 -7.64 17.42 10.30
CA TYR A 123 -6.93 16.59 9.34
C TYR A 123 -7.45 15.15 9.42
N TYR A 124 -7.40 14.47 8.28
CA TYR A 124 -7.71 13.06 8.13
C TYR A 124 -6.46 12.31 7.66
N PRO A 125 -6.34 11.00 7.91
CA PRO A 125 -5.30 10.17 7.33
C PRO A 125 -5.25 10.36 5.81
N GLN A 126 -4.08 10.73 5.30
CA GLN A 126 -3.87 10.90 3.88
C GLN A 126 -3.80 9.54 3.19
N ILE A 127 -4.52 9.41 2.08
CA ILE A 127 -4.39 8.27 1.16
C ILE A 127 -3.93 8.86 -0.17
N ALA A 128 -2.77 8.40 -0.66
CA ALA A 128 -2.23 8.82 -1.94
C ALA A 128 -2.81 7.93 -3.05
N PRO A 129 -3.65 8.45 -3.97
CA PRO A 129 -4.16 7.65 -5.07
C PRO A 129 -2.99 7.32 -6.02
N CYS A 130 -2.89 6.05 -6.43
CA CYS A 130 -1.81 5.55 -7.25
C CYS A 130 -2.38 4.60 -8.31
N ILE A 131 -2.04 4.79 -9.57
CA ILE A 131 -2.42 3.85 -10.63
C ILE A 131 -1.39 2.73 -10.72
N ILE A 132 -1.80 1.57 -11.24
CA ILE A 132 -0.92 0.50 -11.67
C ILE A 132 -1.52 -0.14 -12.91
N VAL A 133 -0.74 -0.29 -13.98
CA VAL A 133 -1.30 -0.66 -15.29
C VAL A 133 -0.54 -1.79 -15.98
N ALA A 134 -1.23 -2.88 -16.30
CA ALA A 134 -0.74 -3.88 -17.23
C ALA A 134 -1.07 -3.47 -18.67
N ILE A 135 -0.05 -3.41 -19.52
CA ILE A 135 -0.19 -2.97 -20.91
C ILE A 135 0.00 -4.16 -21.83
N ARG A 136 -1.04 -4.51 -22.58
CA ARG A 136 -1.03 -5.61 -23.54
C ARG A 136 -0.72 -5.10 -24.95
N ARG A 137 0.10 -5.85 -25.68
CA ARG A 137 0.31 -5.69 -27.13
C ARG A 137 0.21 -7.06 -27.76
N ASP A 138 -0.93 -7.37 -28.38
CA ASP A 138 -1.22 -8.68 -28.96
C ASP A 138 -1.01 -9.82 -27.94
N ASP A 139 -0.03 -10.70 -28.18
CA ASP A 139 0.39 -11.82 -27.32
C ASP A 139 1.48 -11.43 -26.30
N ARG A 140 1.76 -10.14 -26.14
CA ARG A 140 2.80 -9.63 -25.25
C ARG A 140 2.27 -8.71 -24.16
N ILE A 141 3.02 -8.62 -23.08
CA ILE A 141 2.83 -7.66 -21.98
C ILE A 141 4.10 -6.84 -21.78
N LEU A 142 3.94 -5.54 -21.54
CA LEU A 142 5.07 -4.69 -21.12
C LEU A 142 5.41 -4.97 -19.67
N LEU A 143 6.67 -5.31 -19.40
CA LEU A 143 7.19 -5.41 -18.05
C LEU A 143 8.50 -4.63 -17.93
N ALA A 144 8.72 -4.03 -16.76
CA ALA A 144 9.88 -3.20 -16.48
C ALA A 144 10.57 -3.57 -15.16
N GLN A 145 11.87 -3.28 -15.08
CA GLN A 145 12.64 -3.34 -13.83
C GLN A 145 12.85 -1.92 -13.30
N HIS A 146 12.39 -1.63 -12.08
CA HIS A 146 12.56 -0.31 -11.46
C HIS A 146 13.93 -0.14 -10.80
N GLN A 147 14.52 1.06 -10.89
CA GLN A 147 15.80 1.38 -10.26
C GLN A 147 15.80 1.20 -8.73
N ARG A 148 14.67 1.54 -8.11
CA ARG A 148 14.48 1.50 -6.65
C ARG A 148 14.54 0.09 -6.07
N HIS A 149 14.29 -0.93 -6.89
CA HIS A 149 14.18 -2.32 -6.47
C HIS A 149 15.03 -3.22 -7.39
N ARG A 150 16.35 -3.23 -7.16
CA ARG A 150 17.32 -4.06 -7.90
C ARG A 150 17.29 -5.54 -7.49
N ASN A 151 16.12 -6.15 -7.50
CA ASN A 151 15.90 -7.54 -7.14
C ASN A 151 15.66 -8.46 -8.36
N GLY A 152 15.78 -7.92 -9.58
CA GLY A 152 15.56 -8.65 -10.83
C GLY A 152 14.09 -8.91 -11.18
N VAL A 153 13.15 -8.43 -10.35
CA VAL A 153 11.72 -8.56 -10.61
C VAL A 153 11.32 -7.61 -11.72
N HIS A 154 10.61 -8.14 -12.72
CA HIS A 154 9.95 -7.37 -13.76
C HIS A 154 8.48 -7.21 -13.40
N THR A 155 7.99 -5.99 -13.44
CA THR A 155 6.63 -5.66 -13.02
C THR A 155 5.99 -4.64 -13.95
N VAL A 156 4.71 -4.39 -13.71
CA VAL A 156 3.89 -3.42 -14.45
C VAL A 156 4.17 -2.00 -13.97
N LEU A 157 3.86 -1.00 -14.79
CA LEU A 157 4.12 0.41 -14.45
C LEU A 157 3.11 0.92 -13.42
N ALA A 158 3.54 1.85 -12.57
CA ALA A 158 2.72 2.40 -11.49
C ALA A 158 3.19 3.80 -11.12
N GLY A 159 2.24 4.69 -10.79
CA GLY A 159 2.57 6.06 -10.43
C GLY A 159 1.44 6.82 -9.74
N PHE A 160 1.80 7.93 -9.10
CA PHE A 160 0.87 8.70 -8.28
C PHE A 160 -0.04 9.57 -9.14
N VAL A 161 -1.30 9.66 -8.74
CA VAL A 161 -2.25 10.60 -9.35
C VAL A 161 -1.89 12.01 -8.94
N GLU A 162 -1.77 12.92 -9.91
CA GLU A 162 -1.50 14.33 -9.63
C GLU A 162 -2.77 15.15 -9.41
N VAL A 163 -2.59 16.34 -8.84
CA VAL A 163 -3.69 17.28 -8.57
C VAL A 163 -4.34 17.71 -9.87
N GLY A 164 -5.62 17.40 -10.02
CA GLY A 164 -6.42 17.78 -11.19
C GLY A 164 -6.47 16.70 -12.28
N GLU A 165 -5.85 15.54 -12.09
CA GLU A 165 -5.93 14.42 -13.01
C GLU A 165 -7.09 13.47 -12.70
N THR A 166 -7.68 12.87 -13.74
CA THR A 166 -8.41 11.61 -13.62
C THR A 166 -7.43 10.44 -13.59
N LEU A 167 -7.89 9.26 -13.16
CA LEU A 167 -7.04 8.06 -13.13
C LEU A 167 -6.57 7.66 -14.53
N GLU A 168 -7.41 7.84 -15.55
CA GLU A 168 -7.09 7.55 -16.94
C GLU A 168 -6.03 8.51 -17.48
N GLN A 169 -6.08 9.78 -17.07
CA GLN A 169 -5.03 10.75 -17.41
C GLN A 169 -3.70 10.37 -16.76
N THR A 170 -3.71 9.99 -15.48
CA THR A 170 -2.52 9.49 -14.79
C THR A 170 -1.96 8.24 -15.46
N VAL A 171 -2.80 7.27 -15.86
CA VAL A 171 -2.33 6.10 -16.62
C VAL A 171 -1.64 6.53 -17.92
N ALA A 172 -2.25 7.44 -18.69
CA ALA A 172 -1.65 7.91 -19.94
C ALA A 172 -0.33 8.67 -19.71
N ARG A 173 -0.24 9.50 -18.67
CA ARG A 173 0.95 10.27 -18.32
C ARG A 173 2.08 9.36 -17.86
N GLU A 174 1.86 8.52 -16.85
CA GLU A 174 2.89 7.64 -16.27
C GLU A 174 3.47 6.70 -17.33
N VAL A 175 2.63 6.12 -18.19
CA VAL A 175 3.10 5.25 -19.27
C VAL A 175 3.97 6.02 -20.27
N MET A 176 3.56 7.22 -20.64
CA MET A 176 4.34 8.07 -21.55
C MET A 176 5.68 8.48 -20.93
N GLU A 177 5.68 8.92 -19.68
CA GLU A 177 6.87 9.39 -18.97
C GLU A 177 7.89 8.27 -18.75
N GLU A 178 7.45 7.10 -18.28
CA GLU A 178 8.36 6.01 -17.93
C GLU A 178 8.84 5.20 -19.14
N SER A 179 8.02 5.09 -20.19
CA SER A 179 8.29 4.15 -21.30
C SER A 179 8.18 4.74 -22.70
N GLY A 180 7.67 5.95 -22.88
CA GLY A 180 7.57 6.62 -24.19
C GLY A 180 6.45 6.11 -25.12
N ILE A 181 5.64 5.14 -24.68
CA ILE A 181 4.55 4.59 -25.50
C ILE A 181 3.20 5.24 -25.18
N LYS A 182 2.24 5.09 -26.10
CA LYS A 182 0.84 5.46 -25.93
C LYS A 182 -0.03 4.24 -25.73
N VAL A 183 -1.09 4.41 -24.94
CA VAL A 183 -2.07 3.37 -24.65
C VAL A 183 -3.49 3.82 -24.95
N LYS A 184 -4.37 2.84 -25.15
CA LYS A 184 -5.80 3.02 -25.36
C LYS A 184 -6.59 1.96 -24.59
N ASN A 185 -7.92 2.07 -24.64
CA ASN A 185 -8.84 1.13 -24.01
C ASN A 185 -8.49 0.87 -22.52
N VAL A 186 -8.23 1.92 -21.76
CA VAL A 186 -7.93 1.83 -20.32
C VAL A 186 -9.16 1.28 -19.59
N ARG A 187 -8.97 0.20 -18.84
CA ARG A 187 -10.04 -0.55 -18.14
C ARG A 187 -9.66 -0.77 -16.69
N TYR A 188 -10.50 -0.32 -15.77
CA TYR A 188 -10.35 -0.60 -14.35
C TYR A 188 -10.58 -2.09 -14.05
N VAL A 189 -9.75 -2.65 -13.16
CA VAL A 189 -9.83 -4.07 -12.74
C VAL A 189 -10.19 -4.19 -11.25
N ALA A 190 -9.44 -3.51 -10.38
CA ALA A 190 -9.59 -3.64 -8.93
C ALA A 190 -8.84 -2.51 -8.20
N SER A 191 -8.99 -2.45 -6.88
CA SER A 191 -8.19 -1.58 -6.02
C SER A 191 -7.65 -2.34 -4.82
N GLN A 192 -6.44 -2.01 -4.36
CA GLN A 192 -5.83 -2.60 -3.18
C GLN A 192 -5.13 -1.50 -2.35
N PRO A 193 -5.39 -1.38 -1.04
CA PRO A 193 -4.61 -0.48 -0.20
C PRO A 193 -3.17 -0.98 -0.09
N TRP A 194 -2.21 -0.05 -0.13
CA TRP A 194 -0.79 -0.33 -0.15
C TRP A 194 -0.10 0.50 0.94
N PRO A 195 0.20 -0.10 2.11
CA PRO A 195 0.65 0.61 3.31
C PRO A 195 2.14 1.00 3.26
N PHE A 196 2.62 1.46 2.09
CA PHE A 196 4.02 1.84 1.85
C PHE A 196 4.15 3.14 1.03
N PRO A 197 3.96 4.32 1.64
CA PRO A 197 3.59 4.54 3.04
C PRO A 197 2.06 4.54 3.29
N HIS A 198 1.25 5.03 2.34
CA HIS A 198 -0.20 5.20 2.53
C HIS A 198 -0.95 5.36 1.19
N SER A 199 -0.71 4.45 0.25
CA SER A 199 -1.30 4.54 -1.09
C SER A 199 -2.56 3.70 -1.23
N LEU A 200 -3.44 4.08 -2.14
CA LEU A 200 -4.46 3.19 -2.69
C LEU A 200 -4.06 2.89 -4.14
N MET A 201 -3.80 1.62 -4.44
CA MET A 201 -3.48 1.19 -5.80
C MET A 201 -4.78 0.95 -6.56
N MET A 202 -4.98 1.64 -7.68
CA MET A 202 -6.06 1.41 -8.62
C MET A 202 -5.50 0.71 -9.86
N ALA A 203 -5.93 -0.52 -10.05
CA ALA A 203 -5.39 -1.42 -11.05
C ALA A 203 -6.12 -1.27 -12.38
N PHE A 204 -5.35 -1.11 -13.45
CA PHE A 204 -5.83 -0.96 -14.80
C PHE A 204 -5.20 -2.00 -15.73
N MET A 205 -5.95 -2.33 -16.77
CA MET A 205 -5.41 -2.89 -18.00
C MET A 205 -5.53 -1.86 -19.11
N ALA A 206 -4.56 -1.84 -20.01
CA ALA A 206 -4.61 -1.02 -21.20
C ALA A 206 -4.05 -1.78 -22.41
N ASP A 207 -4.42 -1.34 -23.60
CA ASP A 207 -3.90 -1.89 -24.85
C ASP A 207 -2.88 -0.91 -25.45
N TYR A 208 -1.79 -1.43 -26.00
CA TYR A 208 -0.83 -0.66 -26.76
C TYR A 208 -1.52 0.08 -27.91
N ASP A 209 -1.19 1.35 -28.08
CA ASP A 209 -1.65 2.14 -29.20
C ASP A 209 -0.54 2.41 -30.22
N SER A 210 0.54 3.07 -29.78
CA SER A 210 1.64 3.51 -30.65
C SER A 210 2.89 3.88 -29.85
N GLY A 211 4.02 4.11 -30.55
CA GLY A 211 5.29 4.52 -29.97
C GLY A 211 6.30 3.38 -29.78
N ASP A 212 7.54 3.76 -29.52
CA ASP A 212 8.66 2.86 -29.25
C ASP A 212 9.11 3.01 -27.80
N ILE A 213 9.59 1.93 -27.20
CA ILE A 213 10.04 1.97 -25.80
C ILE A 213 11.26 2.88 -25.69
N HIS A 214 11.13 3.93 -24.88
CA HIS A 214 12.21 4.81 -24.47
C HIS A 214 12.11 5.01 -22.96
N VAL A 215 12.90 4.26 -22.21
CA VAL A 215 12.82 4.26 -20.74
C VAL A 215 13.38 5.55 -20.13
N ASP A 216 12.73 6.10 -19.11
CA ASP A 216 13.38 7.09 -18.24
C ASP A 216 14.40 6.38 -17.33
N PRO A 217 15.72 6.64 -17.51
CA PRO A 217 16.75 6.02 -16.69
C PRO A 217 16.80 6.57 -15.26
N LYS A 218 15.87 7.42 -14.82
CA LYS A 218 15.69 7.75 -13.41
C LYS A 218 14.77 6.76 -12.70
N GLU A 219 13.76 6.26 -13.40
CA GLU A 219 12.73 5.38 -12.85
C GLU A 219 13.02 3.90 -13.14
N LEU A 220 13.40 3.60 -14.39
CA LEU A 220 13.56 2.24 -14.88
C LEU A 220 15.02 1.89 -15.21
N LEU A 221 15.36 0.62 -15.04
CA LEU A 221 16.60 0.02 -15.54
C LEU A 221 16.39 -0.52 -16.96
N SER A 222 15.23 -1.11 -17.23
CA SER A 222 14.86 -1.70 -18.51
C SER A 222 13.34 -1.87 -18.58
N ALA A 223 12.79 -1.86 -19.79
CA ALA A 223 11.42 -2.26 -20.08
C ALA A 223 11.40 -2.96 -21.44
N ASP A 224 10.62 -4.04 -21.57
CA ASP A 224 10.48 -4.77 -22.82
C ASP A 224 9.12 -5.48 -22.92
N TRP A 225 8.79 -5.93 -24.13
CA TRP A 225 7.62 -6.72 -24.45
C TRP A 225 7.90 -8.22 -24.29
N TYR A 226 7.34 -8.81 -23.24
CA TYR A 226 7.47 -10.24 -22.97
C TYR A 226 6.26 -11.00 -23.51
N HIS A 227 6.50 -12.12 -24.17
CA HIS A 227 5.42 -13.00 -24.62
C HIS A 227 4.71 -13.61 -23.40
N TYR A 228 3.39 -13.77 -23.46
CA TYR A 228 2.58 -14.13 -22.29
C TYR A 228 2.91 -15.49 -21.67
N ASP A 229 3.55 -16.40 -22.41
CA ASP A 229 3.97 -17.73 -21.94
C ASP A 229 5.47 -17.85 -21.60
N ASP A 230 6.27 -16.80 -21.84
CA ASP A 230 7.71 -16.74 -21.60
C ASP A 230 8.03 -15.51 -20.74
N LEU A 231 7.49 -15.53 -19.51
CA LEU A 231 7.59 -14.42 -18.57
C LEU A 231 8.86 -14.53 -17.70
N PRO A 232 9.51 -13.39 -17.39
CA PRO A 232 10.68 -13.34 -16.52
C PRO A 232 10.28 -13.53 -15.03
N LEU A 233 11.22 -13.23 -14.11
CA LEU A 233 10.89 -13.19 -12.68
C LEU A 233 9.84 -12.11 -12.39
N LEU A 234 8.71 -12.53 -11.82
CA LEU A 234 7.54 -11.68 -11.54
C LEU A 234 7.40 -11.34 -10.04
N PRO A 235 6.53 -10.37 -9.68
CA PRO A 235 6.21 -10.09 -8.29
C PRO A 235 5.58 -11.31 -7.58
N PRO A 236 5.66 -11.34 -6.23
CA PRO A 236 5.05 -12.40 -5.43
C PRO A 236 3.54 -12.51 -5.66
N VAL A 237 3.02 -13.73 -5.51
CA VAL A 237 1.58 -14.02 -5.51
C VAL A 237 0.91 -13.25 -4.37
N GLY A 238 -0.31 -12.73 -4.62
CA GLY A 238 -1.05 -11.91 -3.66
C GLY A 238 -0.88 -10.40 -3.83
N THR A 239 0.11 -9.95 -4.62
CA THR A 239 0.25 -8.54 -5.00
C THR A 239 -0.70 -8.16 -6.15
N ILE A 240 -1.21 -6.92 -6.16
CA ILE A 240 -2.03 -6.41 -7.28
C ILE A 240 -1.29 -6.44 -8.62
N ALA A 241 0.03 -6.22 -8.60
CA ALA A 241 0.89 -6.33 -9.77
C ALA A 241 0.88 -7.75 -10.34
N ARG A 242 1.08 -8.77 -9.50
CA ARG A 242 1.04 -10.17 -9.94
C ARG A 242 -0.33 -10.54 -10.48
N ARG A 243 -1.40 -10.11 -9.82
CA ARG A 243 -2.78 -10.32 -10.30
C ARG A 243 -2.99 -9.74 -11.70
N LEU A 244 -2.60 -8.48 -11.95
CA LEU A 244 -2.75 -7.85 -13.26
C LEU A 244 -2.02 -8.61 -14.37
N ILE A 245 -0.81 -9.11 -14.08
CA ILE A 245 -0.02 -9.88 -15.04
C ILE A 245 -0.72 -11.21 -15.37
N GLU A 246 -1.15 -11.96 -14.35
CA GLU A 246 -1.86 -13.24 -14.55
C GLU A 246 -3.21 -13.06 -15.27
N ASP A 247 -3.97 -12.02 -14.94
CA ASP A 247 -5.24 -11.70 -15.61
C ASP A 247 -4.97 -11.33 -17.09
N THR A 248 -3.86 -10.64 -17.39
CA THR A 248 -3.44 -10.34 -18.77
C THR A 248 -3.04 -11.60 -19.54
N VAL A 249 -2.30 -12.52 -18.89
CA VAL A 249 -1.95 -13.83 -19.46
C VAL A 249 -3.20 -14.64 -19.79
N ALA A 250 -4.19 -14.65 -18.89
CA ALA A 250 -5.46 -15.33 -19.13
C ALA A 250 -6.19 -14.73 -20.34
N LEU A 251 -6.19 -13.40 -20.49
CA LEU A 251 -6.75 -12.72 -21.66
C LEU A 251 -6.00 -13.05 -22.97
N CYS A 252 -4.68 -13.21 -22.94
CA CYS A 252 -3.94 -13.63 -24.14
C CYS A 252 -4.32 -15.06 -24.56
N ARG A 253 -4.46 -15.97 -23.59
CA ARG A 253 -4.84 -17.37 -23.86
C ARG A 253 -6.22 -17.49 -24.51
N THR A 254 -7.20 -16.68 -24.10
CA THR A 254 -8.56 -16.74 -24.65
C THR A 254 -8.70 -16.15 -26.05
N VAL A 255 -7.75 -15.32 -26.49
CA VAL A 255 -7.75 -14.73 -27.84
C VAL A 255 -6.99 -15.60 -28.84
N SER A 256 -6.12 -16.50 -28.37
CA SER A 256 -5.35 -17.45 -29.18
C SER A 256 -6.09 -18.75 -29.52
N GLU A 257 -7.26 -18.98 -28.93
CA GLU A 257 -8.19 -20.10 -29.22
C GLU A 257 -9.25 -19.68 -30.25
#